data_AF-A0A8T2TLZ2-F1
#
_entry.id   AF-A0A8T2TLZ2-F1
#
_cell.length_a   1.000
_cell.length_b   1.000
_cell.length_c   1.000
_cell.angle_alpha   90.00
_cell.angle_beta   90.00
_cell.angle_gamma   90.00
#
_symmetry.space_group_name_H-M   'P 1'
#
loop_
_entity.id
_entity.type
_entity.pdbx_description
1 polymer ?
#
loop_
_entity_poly.entity_id
_entity_poly.type
_entity_poly.pdbx_seq_one_letter_code
_entity_poly.pdbx_strand_id
1 'polypeptide(L)'
;MRQTEYLQALHFNFLRLHEGSTVNMSVPIVLAIDDLQKESLGHSSAVSLVGPNGNLVPILRDIEIYKHNKEERIARTCGTIALGLAYVEEAIVHAGNSLIGGDLEVLEPIKYNDGLDHYCLSLAELRMEFQRRKADAVFAFQLRNPVHQWPCTFNDRYPEMLARDGIQEPSVIVTSSWWLHESG
;
A
#
# COMPACT_ATOMS: atom_id res chain seq x y z
N MET A 1 -11.12 0.34 -0.66
CA MET A 1 -11.84 -0.71 0.08
C MET A 1 -13.31 -0.34 0.20
N ARG A 2 -14.21 -1.28 -0.06
CA ARG A 2 -15.64 -1.23 0.32
C ARG A 2 -15.81 -1.30 1.84
N GLN A 3 -16.98 -0.98 2.37
CA GLN A 3 -17.16 -0.91 3.83
C GLN A 3 -16.84 -2.23 4.52
N THR A 4 -17.27 -3.36 3.93
CA THR A 4 -17.01 -4.70 4.47
C THR A 4 -15.52 -5.03 4.54
N GLU A 5 -14.73 -4.63 3.54
CA GLU A 5 -13.28 -4.84 3.51
C GLU A 5 -12.58 -3.94 4.53
N TYR A 6 -13.02 -2.67 4.61
CA TYR A 6 -12.52 -1.70 5.59
C TYR A 6 -12.69 -2.21 7.02
N LEU A 7 -13.89 -2.70 7.36
CA LEU A 7 -14.16 -3.26 8.68
C LEU A 7 -13.32 -4.52 8.95
N GLN A 8 -13.16 -5.40 7.95
CA GLN A 8 -12.35 -6.61 8.12
C GLN A 8 -10.88 -6.27 8.36
N ALA A 9 -10.31 -5.35 7.57
CA ALA A 9 -8.95 -4.88 7.77
C ALA A 9 -8.77 -4.25 9.16
N LEU A 10 -9.71 -3.40 9.56
CA LEU A 10 -9.63 -2.64 10.82
C LEU A 10 -9.80 -3.49 12.09
N HIS A 11 -10.65 -4.52 12.05
CA HIS A 11 -10.96 -5.35 13.22
C HIS A 11 -10.18 -6.65 13.29
N PHE A 12 -9.76 -7.19 12.14
CA PHE A 12 -9.22 -8.55 12.07
C PHE A 12 -7.86 -8.67 11.39
N ASN A 13 -7.36 -7.60 10.77
CA ASN A 13 -6.11 -7.60 10.01
C ASN A 13 -6.06 -8.63 8.87
N PHE A 14 -7.22 -9.03 8.32
CA PHE A 14 -7.33 -9.91 7.17
C PHE A 14 -8.54 -9.55 6.31
N LEU A 15 -8.56 -10.04 5.07
CA LEU A 15 -9.75 -10.11 4.22
C LEU A 15 -10.13 -11.56 3.97
N ARG A 16 -11.42 -11.87 4.04
CA ARG A 16 -11.97 -13.15 3.60
C ARG A 16 -12.27 -13.08 2.10
N LEU A 17 -11.69 -14.00 1.35
CA LEU A 17 -11.94 -14.16 -0.09
C LEU A 17 -13.24 -14.92 -0.34
N HIS A 18 -13.77 -14.85 -1.56
CA HIS A 18 -15.03 -15.52 -1.94
C HIS A 18 -15.01 -17.04 -1.72
N GLU A 19 -13.86 -17.66 -1.89
CA GLU A 19 -13.60 -19.09 -1.68
C GLU A 19 -13.49 -19.49 -0.19
N GLY A 20 -13.58 -18.52 0.73
CA GLY A 20 -13.54 -18.73 2.18
C GLY A 20 -12.15 -18.68 2.80
N SER A 21 -11.09 -18.63 1.99
CA SER A 21 -9.72 -18.40 2.44
C SER A 21 -9.55 -16.98 2.99
N THR A 22 -8.47 -16.76 3.75
CA THR A 22 -8.14 -15.44 4.30
C THR A 22 -6.77 -14.97 3.85
N VAL A 23 -6.64 -13.68 3.55
CA VAL A 23 -5.36 -13.03 3.24
C VAL A 23 -5.08 -11.92 4.24
N ASN A 24 -3.82 -11.72 4.61
CA ASN A 24 -3.44 -10.64 5.52
C ASN A 24 -3.72 -9.26 4.89
N MET A 25 -4.31 -8.37 5.68
CA MET A 25 -4.58 -6.98 5.31
C MET A 25 -4.79 -6.17 6.59
N SER A 26 -3.72 -5.63 7.16
CA SER A 26 -3.73 -4.94 8.46
C SER A 26 -3.91 -3.43 8.37
N VAL A 27 -3.89 -2.85 7.16
CA VAL A 27 -3.94 -1.40 6.96
C VAL A 27 -5.08 -1.05 6.01
N PRO A 28 -6.00 -0.15 6.40
CA PRO A 28 -7.03 0.35 5.50
C PRO A 28 -6.47 1.10 4.29
N ILE A 29 -6.80 0.62 3.07
CA ILE A 29 -6.53 1.31 1.80
C ILE A 29 -7.83 1.92 1.29
N VAL A 30 -8.02 3.21 1.57
CA VAL A 30 -9.29 3.92 1.40
C VAL A 30 -9.08 5.28 0.74
N LEU A 31 -10.10 5.75 0.04
CA LEU A 31 -10.17 7.11 -0.51
C LEU A 31 -11.21 7.89 0.29
N ALA A 32 -10.82 9.03 0.86
CA ALA A 32 -11.73 9.91 1.59
C ALA A 32 -12.27 11.00 0.67
N ILE A 33 -13.54 11.35 0.86
CA ILE A 33 -14.22 12.43 0.13
C ILE A 33 -14.93 13.38 1.10
N ASP A 34 -14.91 14.66 0.77
CA ASP A 34 -15.64 15.69 1.52
C ASP A 34 -17.14 15.70 1.18
N ASP A 35 -17.91 16.52 1.89
CA ASP A 35 -19.36 16.57 1.74
C ASP A 35 -19.79 17.16 0.38
N LEU A 36 -19.04 18.12 -0.18
CA LEU A 36 -19.30 18.69 -1.50
C LEU A 36 -19.06 17.66 -2.61
N GLN A 37 -17.96 16.90 -2.50
CA GLN A 37 -17.65 15.79 -3.38
C GLN A 37 -18.77 14.75 -3.31
N LYS A 38 -19.14 14.31 -2.11
CA LYS A 38 -20.24 13.35 -1.91
C LYS A 38 -21.56 13.83 -2.54
N GLU A 39 -21.92 15.09 -2.36
CA GLU A 39 -23.12 15.67 -2.97
C GLU A 39 -23.04 15.69 -4.50
N SER A 40 -21.90 16.10 -5.06
CA SER A 40 -21.71 16.17 -6.51
C SER A 40 -21.71 14.78 -7.19
N LEU A 41 -21.34 13.73 -6.48
CA LEU A 41 -21.42 12.36 -6.98
C LEU A 41 -22.85 11.87 -7.15
N GLY A 42 -23.80 12.35 -6.34
CA GLY A 42 -25.22 12.03 -6.43
C GLY A 42 -25.50 10.52 -6.51
N HIS A 43 -26.05 10.08 -7.64
CA HIS A 43 -26.37 8.67 -7.93
C HIS A 43 -25.40 8.02 -8.95
N SER A 44 -24.23 8.62 -9.16
CA SER A 44 -23.24 8.07 -10.10
C SER A 44 -22.77 6.69 -9.64
N SER A 45 -22.66 5.74 -10.58
CA SER A 45 -22.10 4.41 -10.29
C SER A 45 -20.59 4.34 -10.48
N ALA A 46 -19.98 5.33 -11.13
CA ALA A 46 -18.55 5.38 -11.39
C ALA A 46 -18.00 6.80 -11.33
N VAL A 47 -16.73 6.93 -10.95
CA VAL A 47 -16.01 8.21 -10.81
C VAL A 47 -14.60 8.10 -11.36
N SER A 48 -14.10 9.16 -11.97
CA SER A 48 -12.71 9.24 -12.40
C SER A 48 -11.87 9.92 -11.32
N LEU A 49 -10.68 9.39 -11.00
CA LEU A 49 -9.73 10.10 -10.14
C LEU A 49 -8.75 10.89 -11.02
N VAL A 50 -8.54 12.14 -10.62
CA VAL A 50 -7.68 13.08 -11.33
C VAL A 50 -6.42 13.29 -10.49
N GLY A 51 -5.26 13.08 -11.11
CA GLY A 51 -3.98 13.31 -10.46
C GLY A 51 -3.68 14.81 -10.30
N PRO A 52 -2.65 15.18 -9.52
CA PRO A 52 -2.28 16.58 -9.29
C PRO A 52 -2.01 17.37 -10.58
N ASN A 53 -1.55 16.70 -11.63
CA ASN A 53 -1.22 17.30 -12.93
C ASN A 53 -2.41 17.35 -13.90
N GLY A 54 -3.63 17.02 -13.45
CA GLY A 54 -4.85 17.01 -14.28
C GLY A 54 -5.01 15.79 -15.17
N ASN A 55 -4.05 14.86 -15.17
CA ASN A 55 -4.16 13.61 -15.91
C ASN A 55 -5.18 12.68 -15.24
N LEU A 56 -5.99 11.99 -16.04
CA LEU A 56 -6.95 11.00 -15.56
C LEU A 56 -6.20 9.71 -15.24
N VAL A 57 -6.27 9.23 -13.99
CA VAL A 57 -5.35 8.21 -13.49
C VAL A 57 -6.05 6.83 -13.43
N PRO A 58 -7.15 6.67 -12.68
CA PRO A 58 -8.02 5.49 -12.78
C PRO A 58 -9.53 5.83 -12.73
N ILE A 59 -10.38 4.83 -13.01
CA ILE A 59 -11.83 4.87 -12.82
C ILE A 59 -12.20 3.97 -11.64
N LEU A 60 -13.00 4.46 -10.71
CA LEU A 60 -13.57 3.67 -9.63
C LEU A 60 -15.04 3.37 -9.98
N ARG A 61 -15.38 2.10 -10.16
CA ARG A 61 -16.70 1.62 -10.57
C ARG A 61 -17.47 0.99 -9.42
N ASP A 62 -18.77 0.85 -9.61
CA ASP A 62 -19.73 0.28 -8.67
C ASP A 62 -19.56 0.85 -7.26
N ILE A 63 -19.51 2.18 -7.18
CA ILE A 63 -19.06 2.87 -5.98
C ILE A 63 -19.98 2.66 -4.77
N GLU A 64 -19.39 2.70 -3.58
CA GLU A 64 -20.08 2.67 -2.30
C GLU A 64 -19.50 3.76 -1.41
N ILE A 65 -20.36 4.61 -0.84
CA ILE A 65 -19.96 5.69 0.06
C ILE A 65 -20.41 5.36 1.48
N TYR A 66 -19.48 5.37 2.43
CA TYR A 66 -19.74 5.06 3.84
C TYR A 66 -19.00 6.01 4.79
N LYS A 67 -19.35 5.97 6.08
CA LYS A 67 -18.83 6.92 7.07
C LYS A 67 -17.35 6.68 7.37
N HIS A 68 -16.56 7.75 7.43
CA HIS A 68 -15.18 7.73 7.92
C HIS A 68 -15.15 7.99 9.43
N ASN A 69 -15.24 6.93 10.25
CA ASN A 69 -15.04 7.06 11.71
C ASN A 69 -13.55 7.27 12.02
N LYS A 70 -13.04 8.50 11.83
CA LYS A 70 -11.61 8.84 11.90
C LYS A 70 -10.96 8.43 13.21
N GLU A 71 -11.56 8.79 14.35
CA GLU A 71 -11.00 8.47 15.67
C GLU A 71 -10.87 6.95 15.89
N GLU A 72 -11.90 6.18 15.52
CA GLU A 72 -11.87 4.71 15.57
C GLU A 72 -10.80 4.13 14.64
N ARG A 73 -10.69 4.66 13.41
CA ARG A 73 -9.67 4.26 12.43
C ARG A 73 -8.28 4.44 13.03
N ILE A 74 -8.00 5.63 13.57
CA ILE A 74 -6.71 6.00 14.15
C ILE A 74 -6.41 5.09 15.35
N ALA A 75 -7.35 4.94 16.28
CA ALA A 75 -7.17 4.11 17.47
C ALA A 75 -6.81 2.66 17.13
N ARG A 76 -7.50 2.06 16.14
CA ARG A 76 -7.30 0.65 15.77
C ARG A 76 -6.08 0.42 14.88
N THR A 77 -5.72 1.35 14.00
CA THR A 77 -4.54 1.22 13.13
C THR A 77 -3.24 1.61 13.83
N CYS A 78 -3.26 2.67 14.65
CA CYS A 78 -2.06 3.21 15.29
C CYS A 78 -1.90 2.77 16.75
N GLY A 79 -2.93 2.19 17.37
CA GLY A 79 -2.92 1.83 18.80
C GLY A 79 -2.95 3.03 19.74
N THR A 80 -3.18 4.24 19.22
CA THR A 80 -3.24 5.50 19.98
C THR A 80 -4.06 6.52 19.19
N ILE A 81 -4.56 7.55 19.87
CA ILE A 81 -5.22 8.74 19.28
C ILE A 81 -4.41 10.02 19.57
N ALA A 82 -3.14 9.87 19.94
CA ALA A 82 -2.26 11.01 20.20
C ALA A 82 -2.15 11.92 18.98
N LEU A 83 -2.18 13.23 19.23
CA LEU A 83 -1.95 14.26 18.22
C LEU A 83 -0.49 14.24 17.75
N GLY A 84 -0.24 14.74 16.55
CA GLY A 84 1.11 14.90 15.99
C GLY A 84 1.71 13.63 15.37
N LEU A 85 0.91 12.59 15.16
CA LEU A 85 1.31 11.46 14.32
C LEU A 85 1.31 11.89 12.85
N ALA A 86 2.49 12.03 12.24
CA ALA A 86 2.66 12.62 10.91
C ALA A 86 1.65 12.12 9.86
N TYR A 87 1.50 10.80 9.70
CA TYR A 87 0.55 10.22 8.74
C TYR A 87 -0.92 10.49 9.11
N VAL A 88 -1.25 10.50 10.39
CA VAL A 88 -2.63 10.75 10.86
C VAL A 88 -3.02 12.19 10.58
N GLU A 89 -2.14 13.14 10.88
CA GLU A 89 -2.37 14.57 10.62
C GLU A 89 -2.51 14.85 9.12
N GLU A 90 -1.58 14.34 8.31
CA GLU A 90 -1.54 14.58 6.87
C GLU A 90 -2.71 13.92 6.11
N ALA A 91 -3.02 12.66 6.42
CA ALA A 91 -3.91 11.84 5.59
C ALA A 91 -5.27 11.49 6.20
N ILE A 92 -5.51 11.74 7.50
CA ILE A 92 -6.75 11.28 8.18
C ILE A 92 -7.50 12.43 8.84
N VAL A 93 -6.84 13.26 9.67
CA VAL A 93 -7.50 14.29 10.48
C VAL A 93 -8.24 15.29 9.59
N HIS A 94 -7.56 15.82 8.58
CA HIS A 94 -8.11 16.81 7.64
C HIS A 94 -8.83 16.21 6.42
N ALA A 95 -8.83 14.88 6.28
CA ALA A 95 -9.50 14.21 5.18
C ALA A 95 -11.03 14.34 5.26
N GLY A 96 -11.75 13.94 4.21
CA GLY A 96 -13.21 13.92 4.20
C GLY A 96 -13.85 13.02 5.28
N ASN A 97 -15.10 13.31 5.64
CA ASN A 97 -15.88 12.55 6.63
C ASN A 97 -16.55 11.28 6.05
N SER A 98 -16.44 11.08 4.74
CA SER A 98 -16.91 9.88 4.06
C SER A 98 -15.74 9.18 3.35
N LEU A 99 -15.85 7.86 3.23
CA LEU A 99 -14.97 7.02 2.42
C LEU A 99 -15.73 6.53 1.20
N ILE A 100 -15.02 6.38 0.08
CA ILE A 100 -15.55 5.79 -1.15
C ILE A 100 -14.76 4.50 -1.47
N GLY A 101 -15.50 3.42 -1.67
CA GLY A 101 -15.01 2.12 -2.14
C GLY A 101 -15.61 1.77 -3.49
N GLY A 102 -15.00 0.82 -4.19
CA GLY A 102 -15.43 0.40 -5.53
C GLY A 102 -14.35 -0.44 -6.21
N ASP A 103 -14.63 -0.82 -7.45
CA ASP A 103 -13.73 -1.59 -8.30
C ASP A 103 -12.82 -0.63 -9.09
N LEU A 104 -11.52 -0.69 -8.82
CA LEU A 104 -10.54 0.26 -9.38
C LEU A 104 -9.98 -0.25 -10.71
N GLU A 105 -10.25 0.49 -11.78
CA GLU A 105 -9.69 0.28 -13.11
C GLU A 105 -8.56 1.29 -13.37
N VAL A 106 -7.32 0.82 -13.33
CA VAL A 106 -6.12 1.62 -13.61
C VAL A 106 -5.84 1.60 -15.10
N LEU A 107 -5.84 2.77 -15.75
CA LEU A 107 -5.75 2.89 -17.20
C LEU A 107 -4.31 2.79 -17.71
N GLU A 108 -3.37 3.39 -16.98
CA GLU A 108 -1.96 3.42 -17.34
C GLU A 108 -1.10 3.12 -16.11
N PRO A 109 0.07 2.46 -16.28
CA PRO A 109 1.04 2.32 -15.20
C PRO A 109 1.43 3.68 -14.63
N ILE A 110 1.44 3.78 -13.31
CA ILE A 110 1.84 5.00 -12.61
C ILE A 110 3.32 5.26 -12.83
N LYS A 111 3.67 6.49 -13.23
CA LYS A 111 5.04 6.99 -13.34
C LYS A 111 5.17 8.30 -12.58
N TYR A 112 6.28 8.45 -11.87
CA TYR A 112 6.59 9.65 -11.10
C TYR A 112 7.45 10.63 -11.91
N ASN A 113 8.19 10.14 -12.91
CA ASN A 113 9.08 10.92 -13.78
C ASN A 113 10.14 11.73 -13.00
N ASP A 114 10.58 11.22 -11.86
CA ASP A 114 11.59 11.81 -10.98
C ASP A 114 13.02 11.25 -11.24
N GLY A 115 13.15 10.41 -12.28
CA GLY A 115 14.38 9.70 -12.59
C GLY A 115 14.56 8.37 -11.85
N LEU A 116 13.64 8.00 -10.95
CA LEU A 116 13.70 6.78 -10.14
C LEU A 116 12.70 5.69 -10.59
N ASP A 117 11.84 5.97 -11.58
CA ASP A 117 10.84 5.01 -12.09
C ASP A 117 11.42 3.63 -12.49
N HIS A 118 12.69 3.57 -12.89
CA HIS A 118 13.37 2.32 -13.24
C HIS A 118 13.63 1.40 -12.03
N TYR A 119 13.48 1.89 -10.80
CA TYR A 119 13.47 1.09 -9.58
C TYR A 119 12.05 0.66 -9.16
N CYS A 120 11.00 1.25 -9.74
CA CYS A 120 9.59 0.93 -9.44
C CYS A 120 9.11 -0.32 -10.19
N LEU A 121 9.76 -1.45 -9.91
CA LEU A 121 9.45 -2.73 -10.55
C LEU A 121 8.11 -3.30 -10.05
N SER A 122 7.28 -3.75 -10.98
CA SER A 122 6.07 -4.51 -10.69
C SER A 122 6.40 -5.89 -10.09
N LEU A 123 5.42 -6.52 -9.44
CA LEU A 123 5.58 -7.89 -8.94
C LEU A 123 5.95 -8.89 -10.05
N ALA A 124 5.47 -8.68 -11.28
CA ALA A 124 5.81 -9.52 -12.43
C ALA A 124 7.29 -9.35 -12.82
N GLU A 125 7.77 -8.11 -12.91
CA GLU A 125 9.17 -7.81 -13.22
C GLU A 125 10.12 -8.33 -12.14
N LEU A 126 9.75 -8.17 -10.85
CA LEU A 126 10.51 -8.73 -9.73
C LEU A 126 10.61 -10.26 -9.82
N ARG A 127 9.49 -10.96 -10.10
CA ARG A 127 9.49 -12.42 -10.29
C ARG A 127 10.37 -12.85 -11.47
N MET A 128 10.30 -12.13 -12.59
CA MET A 128 11.16 -12.37 -13.74
C MET A 128 12.64 -12.19 -13.39
N GLU A 129 12.98 -11.15 -12.61
CA GLU A 129 14.35 -10.90 -12.18
C GLU A 129 14.87 -12.00 -11.24
N PHE A 130 14.06 -12.47 -10.29
CA PHE A 130 14.44 -13.60 -9.43
C PHE A 130 14.61 -14.89 -10.22
N GLN A 131 13.73 -15.16 -11.17
CA GLN A 131 13.85 -16.32 -12.06
C GLN A 131 15.11 -16.24 -12.92
N ARG A 132 15.42 -15.05 -13.46
CA ARG A 132 16.66 -14.80 -14.24
C ARG A 132 17.91 -15.07 -13.41
N ARG A 133 17.88 -14.73 -12.11
CA ARG A 133 18.94 -15.02 -11.14
C ARG A 133 18.95 -16.47 -10.64
N LYS A 134 17.95 -17.28 -11.02
CA LYS A 134 17.75 -18.65 -10.52
C LYS A 134 17.64 -18.71 -8.99
N ALA A 135 17.05 -17.68 -8.40
CA ALA A 135 16.88 -17.61 -6.95
C ALA A 135 15.97 -18.74 -6.47
N ASP A 136 16.43 -19.54 -5.53
CA ASP A 136 15.64 -20.59 -4.86
C ASP A 136 15.02 -20.10 -3.55
N ALA A 137 15.55 -19.02 -2.98
CA ALA A 137 14.94 -18.25 -1.90
C ALA A 137 15.13 -16.74 -2.12
N VAL A 138 14.11 -15.96 -1.72
CA VAL A 138 14.16 -14.49 -1.77
C VAL A 138 13.89 -13.93 -0.38
N PHE A 139 14.84 -13.16 0.15
CA PHE A 139 14.74 -12.49 1.43
C PHE A 139 14.47 -11.01 1.22
N ALA A 140 13.41 -10.48 1.84
CA ALA A 140 12.98 -9.10 1.68
C ALA A 140 13.35 -8.24 2.90
N PHE A 141 14.02 -7.12 2.66
CA PHE A 141 14.32 -6.10 3.66
C PHE A 141 13.62 -4.80 3.30
N GLN A 142 12.56 -4.47 4.03
CA GLN A 142 11.89 -3.19 3.93
C GLN A 142 12.66 -2.14 4.76
N LEU A 143 13.04 -1.04 4.12
CA LEU A 143 13.76 0.06 4.74
C LEU A 143 13.07 1.40 4.47
N ARG A 144 13.27 2.34 5.39
CA ARG A 144 12.95 3.77 5.20
C ARG A 144 14.11 4.69 5.55
N ASN A 145 15.21 4.10 6.03
CA ASN A 145 16.41 4.79 6.49
C ASN A 145 17.60 4.31 5.66
N PRO A 146 18.67 5.12 5.56
CA PRO A 146 19.90 4.72 4.90
C PRO A 146 20.43 3.37 5.38
N VAL A 147 20.97 2.59 4.44
CA VAL A 147 21.57 1.30 4.75
C VAL A 147 22.87 1.54 5.51
N HIS A 148 22.93 1.09 6.76
CA HIS A 148 24.18 1.12 7.52
C HIS A 148 25.02 -0.13 7.22
N GLN A 149 24.59 -1.35 7.60
CA GLN A 149 25.39 -2.59 7.38
C GLN A 149 24.58 -3.90 7.26
N TRP A 150 23.42 -4.00 7.92
CA TRP A 150 22.72 -5.27 8.08
C TRP A 150 22.24 -5.94 6.77
N PRO A 151 21.56 -5.22 5.86
CA PRO A 151 21.13 -5.81 4.58
C PRO A 151 22.29 -6.27 3.70
N CYS A 152 23.43 -5.56 3.73
CA CYS A 152 24.58 -5.84 2.87
C CYS A 152 25.36 -7.08 3.29
N THR A 153 25.24 -7.52 4.55
CA THR A 153 26.03 -8.62 5.10
C THR A 153 25.23 -9.91 5.27
N PHE A 154 23.95 -9.94 4.87
CA PHE A 154 23.07 -11.09 5.08
C PHE A 154 23.64 -12.37 4.43
N ASN A 155 23.99 -12.32 3.15
CA ASN A 155 24.55 -13.48 2.45
C ASN A 155 25.91 -13.91 3.03
N ASP A 156 26.72 -12.96 3.50
CA ASP A 156 28.04 -13.24 4.06
C ASP A 156 28.00 -13.78 5.49
N ARG A 157 26.98 -13.41 6.28
CA ARG A 157 26.87 -13.76 7.71
C ARG A 157 26.11 -15.05 7.98
N TYR A 158 25.25 -15.47 7.07
CA TYR A 158 24.39 -16.64 7.28
C TYR A 158 24.63 -17.84 6.34
N PRO A 159 25.83 -18.06 5.78
CA PRO A 159 26.03 -19.13 4.79
C PRO A 159 25.74 -20.53 5.36
N GLU A 160 26.09 -20.78 6.63
CA GLU A 160 25.80 -22.07 7.27
C GLU A 160 24.31 -22.28 7.51
N MET A 161 23.56 -21.23 7.84
CA MET A 161 22.11 -21.30 8.04
C MET A 161 21.41 -21.60 6.71
N LEU A 162 21.76 -20.85 5.66
CA LEU A 162 21.21 -21.03 4.32
C LEU A 162 21.49 -22.45 3.79
N ALA A 163 22.72 -22.94 3.98
CA ALA A 163 23.07 -24.31 3.60
C ALA A 163 22.31 -25.38 4.39
N ARG A 164 22.07 -25.18 5.69
CA ARG A 164 21.25 -26.10 6.52
C ARG A 164 19.81 -26.17 6.05
N ASP A 165 19.27 -25.06 5.57
CA ASP A 165 17.90 -24.97 5.03
C ASP A 165 17.82 -25.41 3.55
N GLY A 166 18.94 -25.84 2.96
CA GLY A 166 19.00 -26.33 1.58
C GLY A 166 18.96 -25.23 0.51
N ILE A 167 19.20 -23.98 0.90
CA ILE A 167 19.20 -22.81 0.01
C ILE A 167 20.58 -22.68 -0.63
N GLN A 168 20.62 -22.71 -1.96
CA GLN A 168 21.83 -22.67 -2.78
C GLN A 168 22.03 -21.31 -3.46
N GLU A 169 20.96 -20.66 -3.89
CA GLU A 169 20.99 -19.41 -4.66
C GLU A 169 20.14 -18.31 -4.00
N PRO A 170 20.53 -17.84 -2.79
CA PRO A 170 19.78 -16.83 -2.05
C PRO A 170 19.83 -15.47 -2.75
N SER A 171 18.67 -14.89 -2.99
CA SER A 171 18.55 -13.49 -3.44
C SER A 171 18.01 -12.60 -2.33
N VAL A 172 18.52 -11.37 -2.27
CA VAL A 172 18.04 -10.34 -1.36
C VAL A 172 17.36 -9.25 -2.18
N ILE A 173 16.13 -8.89 -1.80
CA ILE A 173 15.48 -7.66 -2.27
C ILE A 173 15.47 -6.65 -1.14
N VAL A 174 15.98 -5.45 -1.43
CA VAL A 174 15.87 -4.30 -0.54
C VAL A 174 14.78 -3.40 -1.11
N THR A 175 13.68 -3.27 -0.37
CA THR A 175 12.58 -2.38 -0.73
C THR A 175 12.68 -1.11 0.11
N SER A 176 12.39 0.03 -0.50
CA SER A 176 12.34 1.31 0.20
C SER A 176 10.94 1.88 0.16
N SER A 177 10.47 2.36 1.30
CA SER A 177 9.23 3.13 1.39
C SER A 177 9.60 4.60 1.22
N TRP A 178 9.53 5.09 0.00
CA TRP A 178 9.58 6.53 -0.26
C TRP A 178 8.19 7.12 0.04
N TRP A 179 8.07 7.69 1.23
CA TRP A 179 6.96 8.57 1.61
C TRP A 179 7.57 9.73 2.39
N LEU A 180 8.24 10.63 1.68
CA LEU A 180 8.65 11.93 2.18
C LEU A 180 8.72 12.83 0.95
N HIS A 181 7.59 13.43 0.60
CA HIS A 181 7.67 14.77 0.03
C HIS A 181 8.24 15.63 1.16
N GLU A 182 9.50 16.05 1.04
CA GLU A 182 9.96 17.19 1.83
C GLU A 182 9.13 18.39 1.37
N SER A 183 8.16 18.77 2.19
CA SER A 183 7.49 20.07 2.10
C SER A 183 8.55 21.13 2.42
N GLY A 184 9.19 21.66 1.38
CA GLY A 184 9.94 22.92 1.43
C GLY A 184 9.00 24.11 1.43
#